data_AF-A0A937W8S1-F1
#
_entry.id   AF-A0A937W8S1-F1
#
_cell.length_a   1.000
_cell.length_b   1.000
_cell.length_c   1.000
_cell.angle_alpha   90.00
_cell.angle_beta   90.00
_cell.angle_gamma   90.00
#
_symmetry.space_group_name_H-M   'P 1'
#
loop_
_entity.id
_entity.type
_entity.pdbx_description
1 polymer ?
#
loop_
_entity_poly.entity_id
_entity_poly.type
_entity_poly.pdbx_seq_one_letter_code
_entity_poly.pdbx_strand_id
1 'polypeptide(L)' 'MHLEEIKIEIMNLPIESQWQLLEDLIKNLRMRSEQNQDLPFDTWIPNAETLKTIEEAEKGINLIECNDADDLFRKLGI' A
#
# COMPACT_ATOMS: atom_id res chain seq x y z
N MET A 1 -7.58 -15.89 -3.44
CA MET A 1 -8.54 -15.16 -4.28
C MET A 1 -7.74 -14.46 -5.36
N HIS A 2 -7.69 -15.02 -6.56
CA HIS A 2 -6.94 -14.46 -7.68
C HIS A 2 -7.73 -13.30 -8.30
N LEU A 3 -7.07 -12.20 -8.67
CA LEU A 3 -7.73 -11.03 -9.29
C LEU A 3 -8.60 -11.38 -10.50
N GLU A 4 -8.20 -12.42 -11.24
CA GLU A 4 -8.95 -12.95 -12.38
C GLU A 4 -10.31 -13.55 -11.99
N GLU A 5 -10.41 -14.20 -10.82
CA GLU A 5 -11.67 -14.78 -10.33
C GLU A 5 -12.68 -13.68 -10.01
N ILE A 6 -12.25 -12.63 -9.30
CA ILE A 6 -13.09 -11.48 -8.97
C ILE A 6 -13.55 -10.77 -10.24
N LYS A 7 -12.66 -10.60 -11.22
CA LYS A 7 -12.99 -9.96 -12.49
C LYS A 7 -14.07 -10.75 -13.23
N ILE A 8 -13.96 -12.07 -13.27
CA ILE A 8 -14.97 -12.94 -13.88
C ILE A 8 -16.30 -12.82 -13.13
N GLU A 9 -16.29 -12.83 -11.79
CA GLU A 9 -17.49 -12.66 -10.97
C GLU A 9 -18.21 -11.34 -11.27
N ILE A 10 -17.47 -10.22 -11.34
CA ILE A 10 -18.03 -8.90 -11.65
C ILE A 10 -18.59 -8.88 -13.08
N MET A 11 -17.88 -9.43 -14.06
CA MET A 11 -18.33 -9.46 -15.46
C MET A 11 -19.60 -10.30 -15.67
N ASN A 12 -19.86 -11.28 -14.80
CA ASN A 12 -21.06 -12.11 -14.85
C ASN A 12 -22.31 -11.44 -14.25
N LEU A 13 -22.18 -10.26 -13.62
CA LEU A 13 -23.30 -9.51 -13.10
C LEU A 13 -24.04 -8.75 -14.22
N PRO A 14 -25.34 -8.46 -14.04
CA PRO A 14 -26.06 -7.50 -14.89
C PRO A 14 -25.32 -6.16 -14.98
N ILE A 15 -25.39 -5.50 -16.14
CA ILE A 15 -24.66 -4.25 -16.42
C ILE A 15 -25.03 -3.17 -15.38
N GLU A 16 -26.30 -3.08 -15.01
CA GLU A 16 -26.80 -2.15 -13.99
C GLU A 16 -26.14 -2.39 -12.63
N SER A 17 -25.95 -3.66 -12.25
CA SER A 17 -25.28 -4.04 -11.02
C SER A 17 -23.78 -3.72 -11.07
N GLN A 18 -23.13 -3.85 -12.24
CA GLN A 18 -21.73 -3.44 -12.42
C GLN A 18 -21.56 -1.93 -12.22
N TRP A 19 -22.48 -1.13 -12.76
CA TRP A 19 -22.47 0.33 -12.57
C TRP A 19 -22.68 0.73 -11.12
N GLN A 20 -23.65 0.10 -10.44
CA GLN A 20 -23.90 0.37 -9.03
C GLN A 20 -22.66 0.08 -8.16
N LEU A 21 -21.96 -1.03 -8.43
CA LEU A 21 -20.72 -1.37 -7.73
C LEU A 21 -19.61 -0.33 -7.95
N LEU A 22 -19.49 0.21 -9.18
CA LEU A 22 -18.53 1.27 -9.49
C LEU A 22 -18.88 2.58 -8.79
N GLU A 23 -20.16 2.97 -8.79
CA GLU A 23 -20.63 4.17 -8.10
C GLU A 23 -20.40 4.08 -6.59
N ASP A 24 -20.75 2.94 -5.99
CA ASP A 24 -20.53 2.68 -4.57
C ASP A 24 -19.04 2.67 -4.21
N LEU A 25 -18.19 2.06 -5.06
CA LEU A 25 -16.74 2.11 -4.89
C LEU A 25 -16.25 3.56 -4.89
N ILE A 26 -16.56 4.34 -5.92
CA ILE A 26 -16.11 5.73 -6.05
C ILE A 26 -16.56 6.57 -4.84
N LYS A 27 -17.81 6.41 -4.41
CA LYS A 27 -18.37 7.12 -3.26
C LYS A 27 -17.63 6.78 -1.97
N ASN A 28 -17.32 5.49 -1.74
CA ASN A 28 -16.59 5.04 -0.57
C ASN A 28 -15.13 5.52 -0.58
N LEU A 29 -14.45 5.49 -1.74
CA LEU A 29 -13.08 6.00 -1.89
C LEU A 29 -13.02 7.50 -1.56
N ARG A 30 -13.97 8.28 -2.09
CA ARG A 30 -14.04 9.73 -1.88
C ARG A 30 -14.35 10.10 -0.43
N MET A 31 -15.33 9.43 0.18
CA MET A 31 -15.70 9.65 1.58
C MET A 31 -14.51 9.45 2.52
N ARG A 32 -13.68 8.42 2.27
CA ARG A 32 -12.52 8.13 3.11
C ARG A 32 -11.37 9.12 2.90
N SER A 33 -11.11 9.52 1.65
CA SER A 33 -10.11 10.55 1.32
C SER A 33 -10.41 11.90 2.00
N GLU A 34 -11.70 12.24 2.15
CA GLU A 34 -12.14 13.48 2.81
C GLU A 34 -12.10 13.36 4.35
N GLN A 35 -12.07 12.13 4.90
CA GLN A 35 -12.19 11.87 6.33
C GLN A 35 -10.86 11.61 7.06
N ASN A 36 -9.80 11.10 6.43
CA ASN A 36 -8.39 11.18 6.88
C ASN A 36 -7.44 10.48 5.88
N GLN A 37 -6.19 10.94 5.86
CA GLN A 37 -5.15 10.91 4.80
C GLN A 37 -4.59 9.56 4.29
N ASP A 38 -5.32 8.44 4.33
CA ASP A 38 -4.80 7.15 3.87
C ASP A 38 -5.63 6.51 2.75
N LEU A 39 -4.93 5.76 1.89
CA LEU A 39 -5.58 4.93 0.87
C LEU A 39 -6.45 3.85 1.55
N PRO A 40 -7.62 3.52 0.98
CA PRO A 40 -8.66 2.73 1.66
C PRO A 40 -8.35 1.25 1.86
N PHE A 41 -7.13 0.83 1.58
CA PHE A 41 -6.61 -0.51 1.78
C PHE A 41 -5.17 -0.40 2.28
N ASP A 42 -4.71 -1.40 3.04
CA ASP A 42 -3.28 -1.67 3.28
C ASP A 42 -2.62 -2.14 1.96
N THR A 43 -2.73 -1.34 0.90
CA THR A 43 -2.07 -1.53 -0.40
C THR A 43 -0.58 -1.19 -0.34
N TRP A 44 0.01 -1.18 0.84
CA TRP A 44 1.44 -0.99 1.03
C TRP A 44 2.18 -2.30 0.75
N ILE A 45 1.96 -2.87 -0.45
CA ILE A 45 2.87 -3.87 -0.98
C ILE A 45 4.15 -3.11 -1.29
N PRO A 46 5.26 -3.37 -0.58
CA PRO A 46 6.49 -2.66 -0.84
C PRO A 46 6.91 -2.93 -2.29
N ASN A 47 7.43 -1.91 -2.96
CA ASN A 47 7.98 -2.12 -4.29
C ASN A 47 9.25 -3.00 -4.20
N ALA A 48 9.76 -3.43 -5.35
CA ALA A 48 10.92 -4.33 -5.39
C ALA A 48 12.15 -3.78 -4.65
N GLU A 49 12.37 -2.46 -4.68
CA GLU A 49 13.47 -1.81 -3.97
C GLU A 49 13.27 -1.86 -2.46
N THR A 50 12.08 -1.50 -1.97
CA THR A 50 11.76 -1.56 -0.54
C THR A 50 11.84 -3.00 0.00
N LEU A 51 11.31 -3.99 -0.75
CA LEU A 51 11.43 -5.41 -0.41
C LEU A 51 12.89 -5.83 -0.28
N LYS A 52 13.72 -5.48 -1.27
CA LYS A 52 15.16 -5.77 -1.25
C LYS A 52 15.84 -5.14 -0.04
N THR A 53 15.54 -3.88 0.26
CA THR A 53 16.12 -3.18 1.42
C THR A 53 15.72 -3.85 2.74
N ILE A 54 14.47 -4.30 2.88
CA ILE A 54 14.01 -5.04 4.05
C ILE A 54 14.79 -6.36 4.18
N GLU A 55 14.92 -7.13 3.10
CA GLU A 55 15.67 -8.40 3.12
C GLU A 55 17.17 -8.21 3.43
N GLU A 56 17.80 -7.16 2.92
CA GLU A 56 19.20 -6.82 3.23
C GLU A 56 19.34 -6.48 4.72
N ALA A 57 18.44 -5.65 5.25
CA ALA A 57 18.44 -5.29 6.67
C ALA A 57 18.25 -6.50 7.58
N GLU A 58 17.33 -7.41 7.27
CA GLU A 58 17.12 -8.65 8.03
C GLU A 58 18.35 -9.57 8.04
N LYS A 59 19.16 -9.52 6.97
CA LYS A 59 20.43 -10.27 6.85
C LYS A 59 21.63 -9.54 7.46
N GLY A 60 21.42 -8.35 8.04
CA GLY A 60 22.50 -7.51 8.58
C GLY A 60 23.36 -6.84 7.50
N ILE A 61 22.89 -6.80 6.26
CA ILE A 61 23.59 -6.20 5.12
C ILE A 61 23.22 -4.71 5.06
N ASN A 62 24.21 -3.86 4.81
CA ASN A 62 24.01 -2.41 4.60
C ASN A 62 23.35 -1.69 5.80
N LEU A 63 23.59 -2.17 7.02
CA LEU A 63 23.16 -1.52 8.25
C LEU A 63 24.23 -0.56 8.79
N ILE A 64 23.80 0.58 9.32
CA ILE A 64 24.65 1.55 10.02
C ILE A 64 24.15 1.64 11.46
N GLU A 65 24.99 1.21 12.40
CA GLU A 65 24.69 1.32 13.83
C GLU A 65 24.80 2.77 14.30
N CYS A 66 23.88 3.20 15.16
CA CYS A 66 23.86 4.55 15.76
C CYS A 66 23.73 4.42 17.27
N ASN A 67 24.46 5.25 18.02
CA ASN A 67 24.47 5.17 19.49
C ASN A 67 23.20 5.80 20.10
N ASP A 68 22.71 6.88 19.49
CA ASP A 68 21.57 7.66 19.94
C ASP A 68 20.94 8.44 18.75
N ALA A 69 19.91 9.21 19.04
CA ALA A 69 19.20 10.00 18.03
C ALA A 69 20.09 11.09 17.40
N ASP A 70 20.97 11.73 18.18
CA ASP A 70 21.86 12.78 17.68
C ASP A 70 22.89 12.19 16.70
N ASP A 71 23.42 10.99 16.99
CA ASP A 71 24.31 10.25 16.09
C ASP A 71 23.59 9.82 14.80
N LEU A 72 22.33 9.40 14.89
CA LEU A 72 21.50 9.07 13.72
C LEU A 72 21.33 10.27 12.79
N PHE A 73 20.88 11.42 13.30
CA PHE A 73 20.65 12.61 12.47
C PHE A 73 21.95 13.10 11.84
N ARG A 74 23.04 13.12 12.61
CA ARG A 74 24.37 13.45 12.08
C ARG A 74 24.80 12.52 10.94
N LYS A 75 24.56 11.21 11.05
CA LYS A 75 24.89 10.22 9.99
C LYS A 75 23.96 10.33 8.77
N LEU A 76 22.71 10.74 8.96
CA LEU A 76 21.75 11.03 7.90
C LEU A 76 22.02 12.37 7.19
N GLY A 77 22.77 13.27 7.82
CA GLY A 77 23.08 14.60 7.27
C GLY A 77 21.93 15.59 7.36
N ILE A 78 21.04 15.43 8.35
CA ILE A 78 19.90 16.31 8.64
C ILE A 78 19.95 16.87 10.06
#